data_AF-A0A813CZX5-F1
#
_entry.id   AF-A0A813CZX5-F1
#
_cell.length_a   1.000
_cell.length_b   1.000
_cell.length_c   1.000
_cell.angle_alpha   90.00
_cell.angle_beta   90.00
_cell.angle_gamma   90.00
#
_symmetry.space_group_name_H-M   'P 1'
#
loop_
_entity.id
_entity.type
_entity.pdbx_description
1 polymer ?
#
loop_
_entity_poly.entity_id
_entity_poly.type
_entity_poly.pdbx_seq_one_letter_code
_entity_poly.pdbx_strand_id
1 'polypeptide(L)'
;MSWEEDHIWDAVSEALQPVAHLEVEWDLAKLTKRLKDYFRKGAKGLEYHDKTWLALINDYADSVFASIFQALGDRKWLSQVDFLFVLDAAIKDTFPKHLLERVPTAEFERAVLSAHDRAFEEQRYLPRLWDSVESLGLTGKARKKSYDAVEEGRKVAVKYLGQSPNEVKAFLSRWTDITVANLSKTTQGDPESAMPEIAAVRLFHSLIEADALPIALTSQHGPPPERWPFVDFAVRTAYAAHCGEAGGTEFRDKGKGKARGKGYGAKGGSSFIRPEQPVKEEAEAVIPGWHAKEEPSWQAKREPQDDFYFEDDFYFDTKPKEKELNATQESGVFESGFKRARADDGHDSWESKRHADDWR
;
A
#
# COMPACT_ATOMS: atom_id res chain seq x y z
N MET A 1 1.31 -21.70 -36.34
CA MET A 1 1.02 -20.82 -35.18
C MET A 1 -0.22 -21.38 -34.53
N SER A 2 -0.07 -22.12 -33.44
CA SER A 2 -1.23 -22.36 -32.57
C SER A 2 -1.69 -20.99 -32.10
N TRP A 3 -2.99 -20.73 -32.22
CA TRP A 3 -3.64 -19.72 -31.41
C TRP A 3 -3.56 -20.25 -29.98
N GLU A 4 -2.42 -20.09 -29.31
CA GLU A 4 -2.35 -20.28 -27.87
C GLU A 4 -3.42 -19.34 -27.30
N GLU A 5 -4.41 -19.93 -26.63
CA GLU A 5 -5.50 -19.21 -26.01
C GLU A 5 -4.91 -18.09 -25.15
N ASP A 6 -5.27 -16.84 -25.45
CA ASP A 6 -4.72 -15.67 -24.79
C ASP A 6 -5.44 -15.52 -23.45
N HIS A 7 -5.05 -16.32 -22.46
CA HIS A 7 -5.72 -16.40 -21.16
C HIS A 7 -5.83 -15.04 -20.47
N ILE A 8 -4.89 -14.12 -20.74
CA ILE A 8 -4.94 -12.74 -20.26
C ILE A 8 -6.15 -11.99 -20.83
N TRP A 9 -6.47 -12.19 -22.11
CA TRP A 9 -7.58 -11.48 -22.77
C TRP A 9 -8.92 -11.79 -22.10
N ASP A 10 -9.18 -13.07 -21.86
CA ASP A 10 -10.42 -13.54 -21.26
C ASP A 10 -10.51 -13.07 -19.81
N ALA A 11 -9.43 -13.21 -19.03
CA ALA A 11 -9.37 -12.74 -17.65
C ALA A 11 -9.61 -11.21 -17.53
N VAL A 12 -8.99 -10.40 -18.39
CA VAL A 12 -9.23 -8.94 -18.41
C VAL A 12 -10.68 -8.63 -18.76
N SER A 13 -11.23 -9.32 -19.77
CA SER A 13 -12.59 -9.07 -20.23
C SER A 13 -13.62 -9.40 -19.14
N GLU A 14 -13.39 -10.48 -18.38
CA GLU A 14 -14.21 -10.87 -17.24
C GLU A 14 -14.10 -9.86 -16.08
N ALA A 15 -12.88 -9.50 -15.69
CA ALA A 15 -12.63 -8.55 -14.60
C ALA A 15 -13.27 -7.17 -14.82
N LEU A 16 -13.40 -6.73 -16.08
CA LEU A 16 -14.00 -5.44 -16.43
C LEU A 16 -15.53 -5.45 -16.53
N GLN A 17 -16.19 -6.61 -16.61
CA GLN A 17 -17.65 -6.68 -16.76
C GLN A 17 -18.40 -5.86 -15.69
N PRO A 18 -18.05 -5.95 -14.39
CA PRO A 18 -18.80 -5.24 -13.35
C PRO A 18 -18.73 -3.71 -13.48
N VAL A 19 -17.64 -3.19 -14.05
CA VAL A 19 -17.37 -1.73 -14.13
C VAL A 19 -17.55 -1.17 -15.53
N ALA A 20 -17.92 -1.98 -16.52
CA ALA A 20 -18.00 -1.56 -17.93
C ALA A 20 -18.91 -0.34 -18.14
N HIS A 21 -19.97 -0.22 -17.34
CA HIS A 21 -20.92 0.90 -17.38
C HIS A 21 -20.39 2.20 -16.73
N LEU A 22 -19.29 2.12 -15.95
CA LEU A 22 -18.64 3.25 -15.29
C LEU A 22 -17.52 3.86 -16.14
N GLU A 23 -17.04 3.14 -17.16
CA GLU A 23 -16.04 3.66 -18.09
C GLU A 23 -16.71 4.51 -19.17
N VAL A 24 -16.21 5.73 -19.37
CA VAL A 24 -16.82 6.73 -20.26
C VAL A 24 -15.86 7.17 -21.37
N GLU A 25 -14.56 7.09 -21.15
CA GLU A 25 -13.56 7.58 -22.10
C GLU A 25 -13.16 6.52 -23.13
N TRP A 26 -13.04 5.26 -22.72
CA TRP A 26 -12.63 4.17 -23.61
C TRP A 26 -13.76 3.15 -23.78
N ASP A 27 -13.98 2.71 -25.02
CA ASP A 27 -14.81 1.53 -25.23
C ASP A 27 -14.16 0.29 -24.58
N LEU A 28 -14.99 -0.68 -24.21
CA LEU A 28 -14.54 -1.87 -23.49
C LEU A 28 -13.45 -2.65 -24.26
N ALA A 29 -13.54 -2.75 -25.59
CA ALA A 29 -12.55 -3.46 -26.39
C ALA A 29 -11.17 -2.77 -26.37
N LYS A 30 -11.15 -1.44 -26.45
CA LYS A 30 -9.94 -0.64 -26.32
C LYS A 30 -9.36 -0.73 -24.91
N LEU A 31 -10.18 -0.66 -23.87
CA LEU A 31 -9.75 -0.80 -22.48
C LEU A 31 -9.14 -2.17 -22.21
N THR A 32 -9.82 -3.26 -22.61
CA THR A 32 -9.32 -4.63 -22.53
C THR A 32 -7.95 -4.76 -23.21
N LYS A 33 -7.83 -4.25 -24.45
CA LYS A 33 -6.58 -4.28 -25.20
C LYS A 33 -5.45 -3.55 -24.46
N ARG A 34 -5.73 -2.37 -23.89
CA ARG A 34 -4.74 -1.57 -23.15
C ARG A 34 -4.28 -2.25 -21.87
N LEU A 35 -5.21 -2.80 -21.09
CA LEU A 35 -4.88 -3.52 -19.85
C LEU A 35 -4.01 -4.73 -20.14
N LYS A 36 -4.38 -5.57 -21.10
CA LYS A 36 -3.54 -6.68 -21.56
C LYS A 36 -2.13 -6.23 -21.94
N ASP A 37 -1.99 -5.11 -22.67
CA ASP A 37 -0.69 -4.57 -23.03
C ASP A 37 0.13 -4.14 -21.80
N TYR A 38 -0.51 -3.63 -20.75
CA TYR A 38 0.16 -3.31 -19.48
C TYR A 38 0.69 -4.56 -18.78
N PHE A 39 -0.12 -5.62 -18.66
CA PHE A 39 0.32 -6.91 -18.12
C PHE A 39 1.51 -7.48 -18.91
N ARG A 40 1.41 -7.57 -20.24
CA ARG A 40 2.51 -8.05 -21.09
C ARG A 40 3.78 -7.20 -21.00
N LYS A 41 3.64 -5.89 -20.80
CA LYS A 41 4.78 -4.99 -20.62
C LYS A 41 5.43 -5.15 -19.25
N GLY A 42 4.68 -5.50 -18.20
CA GLY A 42 5.23 -5.73 -16.87
C GLY A 42 6.28 -6.84 -16.82
N ALA A 43 6.23 -7.81 -17.75
CA ALA A 43 7.21 -8.88 -17.83
C ALA A 43 8.51 -8.43 -18.53
N LYS A 44 8.49 -7.30 -19.25
CA LYS A 44 9.65 -6.80 -19.97
C LYS A 44 10.64 -6.20 -18.97
N GLY A 45 11.81 -6.83 -18.86
CA GLY A 45 12.87 -6.39 -17.96
C GLY A 45 12.98 -7.20 -16.68
N LEU A 46 12.18 -8.27 -16.53
CA LEU A 46 12.39 -9.23 -15.45
C LEU A 46 13.66 -10.06 -15.69
N GLU A 47 14.47 -10.19 -14.65
CA GLU A 47 15.73 -10.95 -14.65
C GLU A 47 15.48 -12.39 -14.16
N TYR A 48 14.99 -13.24 -15.06
CA TYR A 48 14.56 -14.61 -14.72
C TYR A 48 15.65 -15.54 -14.18
N HIS A 49 16.93 -15.18 -14.34
CA HIS A 49 18.06 -16.04 -13.95
C HIS A 49 18.63 -15.71 -12.55
N ASP A 50 18.42 -14.49 -12.06
CA ASP A 50 19.09 -13.98 -10.86
C ASP A 50 18.18 -13.94 -9.62
N LYS A 51 16.89 -14.22 -9.81
CA LYS A 51 15.85 -14.07 -8.79
C LYS A 51 15.02 -15.34 -8.63
N THR A 52 14.49 -15.54 -7.42
CA THR A 52 13.52 -16.60 -7.16
C THR A 52 12.19 -16.27 -7.83
N TRP A 53 11.39 -17.29 -8.15
CA TRP A 53 10.06 -17.10 -8.73
C TRP A 53 9.18 -16.18 -7.88
N LEU A 54 9.29 -16.27 -6.55
CA LEU A 54 8.56 -15.42 -5.61
C LEU A 54 8.96 -13.94 -5.72
N ALA A 55 10.26 -13.65 -5.85
CA ALA A 55 10.73 -12.28 -6.06
C ALA A 55 10.27 -11.75 -7.43
N LEU A 56 10.33 -12.59 -8.47
CA LEU A 56 9.86 -12.24 -9.82
C LEU A 56 8.36 -11.89 -9.85
N ILE A 57 7.52 -12.63 -9.12
CA ILE A 57 6.08 -12.31 -9.01
C ILE A 57 5.87 -10.94 -8.36
N ASN A 58 6.64 -10.60 -7.32
CA ASN A 58 6.56 -9.28 -6.69
C ASN A 58 6.99 -8.16 -7.63
N ASP A 59 8.15 -8.31 -8.28
CA ASP A 59 8.66 -7.33 -9.24
C ASP A 59 7.69 -7.14 -10.43
N TYR A 60 7.09 -8.24 -10.90
CA TYR A 60 6.09 -8.22 -11.95
C TYR A 60 4.83 -7.44 -11.52
N ALA A 61 4.27 -7.76 -10.35
CA ALA A 61 3.11 -7.08 -9.82
C ALA A 61 3.36 -5.58 -9.66
N ASP A 62 4.53 -5.18 -9.12
CA ASP A 62 4.92 -3.77 -9.00
C ASP A 62 4.96 -3.07 -10.36
N SER A 63 5.58 -3.69 -11.37
CA SER A 63 5.65 -3.10 -12.71
C SER A 63 4.28 -2.99 -13.37
N VAL A 64 3.42 -4.00 -13.22
CA VAL A 64 2.07 -4.00 -13.78
C VAL A 64 1.24 -2.91 -13.13
N PHE A 65 1.11 -2.90 -11.81
CA PHE A 65 0.26 -1.93 -11.13
C PHE A 65 0.78 -0.51 -11.27
N ALA A 66 2.09 -0.28 -11.27
CA ALA A 66 2.64 1.05 -11.57
C ALA A 66 2.17 1.55 -12.94
N SER A 67 2.18 0.69 -13.97
CA SER A 67 1.73 1.09 -15.32
C SER A 67 0.22 1.30 -15.41
N ILE A 68 -0.58 0.49 -14.69
CA ILE A 68 -2.04 0.64 -14.62
C ILE A 68 -2.41 1.96 -13.93
N PHE A 69 -1.86 2.23 -12.75
CA PHE A 69 -2.18 3.45 -11.99
C PHE A 69 -1.64 4.72 -12.66
N GLN A 70 -0.51 4.63 -13.37
CA GLN A 70 -0.05 5.75 -14.19
C GLN A 70 -1.04 6.11 -15.30
N ALA A 71 -1.69 5.11 -15.90
CA ALA A 71 -2.60 5.32 -17.03
C ALA A 71 -4.07 5.53 -16.65
N LEU A 72 -4.50 4.96 -15.52
CA LEU A 72 -5.90 4.83 -15.10
C LEU A 72 -6.13 5.28 -13.66
N GLY A 73 -5.14 5.85 -12.96
CA GLY A 73 -5.27 6.23 -11.55
C GLY A 73 -6.32 7.31 -11.27
N ASP A 74 -6.74 8.03 -12.30
CA ASP A 74 -7.82 9.02 -12.27
C ASP A 74 -9.23 8.40 -12.35
N ARG A 75 -9.33 7.10 -12.69
CA ARG A 75 -10.61 6.38 -12.83
C ARG A 75 -11.17 6.03 -11.47
N LYS A 76 -12.35 6.56 -11.15
CA LYS A 76 -13.08 6.24 -9.90
C LYS A 76 -13.46 4.76 -9.77
N TRP A 77 -13.60 4.06 -10.88
CA TRP A 77 -13.94 2.64 -10.89
C TRP A 77 -12.72 1.73 -10.68
N LEU A 78 -11.48 2.24 -10.76
CA LEU A 78 -10.28 1.39 -10.71
C LEU A 78 -10.20 0.57 -9.41
N SER A 79 -10.63 1.14 -8.29
CA SER A 79 -10.67 0.46 -6.99
C SER A 79 -11.77 -0.60 -6.85
N GLN A 80 -12.64 -0.74 -7.86
CA GLN A 80 -13.75 -1.70 -7.88
C GLN A 80 -13.43 -2.93 -8.73
N VAL A 81 -12.32 -2.93 -9.47
CA VAL A 81 -11.91 -4.04 -10.33
C VAL A 81 -10.99 -4.98 -9.56
N ASP A 82 -11.31 -6.26 -9.59
CA ASP A 82 -10.45 -7.31 -9.09
C ASP A 82 -9.51 -7.78 -10.21
N PHE A 83 -8.21 -7.47 -10.07
CA PHE A 83 -7.18 -7.85 -11.02
C PHE A 83 -6.45 -9.14 -10.62
N LEU A 84 -6.87 -9.84 -9.56
CA LEU A 84 -6.18 -11.01 -9.04
C LEU A 84 -6.08 -12.13 -10.10
N PHE A 85 -7.22 -12.48 -10.71
CA PHE A 85 -7.26 -13.52 -11.75
C PHE A 85 -6.51 -13.11 -13.01
N VAL A 86 -6.49 -11.80 -13.33
CA VAL A 86 -5.73 -11.28 -14.47
C VAL A 86 -4.23 -11.43 -14.22
N LEU A 87 -3.78 -11.12 -13.00
CA LEU A 87 -2.38 -11.25 -12.60
C LEU A 87 -1.93 -12.72 -12.62
N ASP A 88 -2.74 -13.63 -12.08
CA ASP A 88 -2.51 -15.08 -12.12
C ASP A 88 -2.34 -15.59 -13.56
N ALA A 89 -3.30 -15.29 -14.44
CA ALA A 89 -3.25 -15.68 -15.84
C ALA A 89 -2.03 -15.10 -16.55
N ALA A 90 -1.73 -13.83 -16.30
CA ALA A 90 -0.60 -13.15 -16.94
C ALA A 90 0.75 -13.70 -16.50
N ILE A 91 0.90 -14.12 -15.24
CA ILE A 91 2.13 -14.79 -14.77
C ILE A 91 2.29 -16.14 -15.47
N LYS A 92 1.23 -16.94 -15.55
CA LYS A 92 1.25 -18.26 -16.23
C LYS A 92 1.59 -18.15 -17.72
N ASP A 93 1.12 -17.09 -18.39
CA ASP A 93 1.40 -16.83 -19.80
C ASP A 93 2.80 -16.28 -20.07
N THR A 94 3.33 -15.42 -19.18
CA THR A 94 4.57 -14.67 -19.47
C THR A 94 5.82 -15.27 -18.83
N PHE A 95 5.68 -16.08 -17.77
CA PHE A 95 6.84 -16.66 -17.09
C PHE A 95 7.33 -17.92 -17.81
N PRO A 96 8.65 -18.17 -17.87
CA PRO A 96 9.17 -19.44 -18.37
C PRO A 96 8.59 -20.65 -17.62
N LYS A 97 8.00 -21.60 -18.35
CA LYS A 97 7.30 -22.77 -17.77
C LYS A 97 8.13 -23.55 -16.74
N HIS A 98 9.43 -23.71 -16.99
CA HIS A 98 10.34 -24.42 -16.09
C HIS A 98 10.52 -23.77 -14.71
N LEU A 99 10.23 -22.46 -14.57
CA LEU A 99 10.26 -21.79 -13.27
C LEU A 99 9.05 -22.15 -12.41
N LEU A 100 7.90 -22.43 -13.04
CA LEU A 100 6.64 -22.71 -12.35
C LEU A 100 6.33 -24.21 -12.22
N GLU A 101 6.95 -25.06 -13.05
CA GLU A 101 6.68 -26.51 -13.09
C GLU A 101 6.81 -27.23 -11.74
N ARG A 102 7.68 -26.74 -10.86
CA ARG A 102 7.94 -27.33 -9.54
C ARG A 102 7.25 -26.61 -8.39
N VAL A 103 6.46 -25.57 -8.67
CA VAL A 103 5.81 -24.77 -7.63
C VAL A 103 4.44 -25.39 -7.33
N PRO A 104 4.15 -25.77 -6.08
CA PRO A 104 2.81 -26.22 -5.70
C PRO A 104 1.76 -25.15 -5.98
N THR A 105 0.63 -25.53 -6.58
CA THR A 105 -0.44 -24.58 -6.97
C THR A 105 -0.89 -23.69 -5.82
N ALA A 106 -1.08 -24.24 -4.61
CA ALA A 106 -1.49 -23.46 -3.45
C ALA A 106 -0.44 -22.44 -2.97
N GLU A 107 0.85 -22.73 -3.16
CA GLU A 107 1.94 -21.80 -2.84
C GLU A 107 2.00 -20.68 -3.87
N PHE A 108 1.84 -21.02 -5.15
CA PHE A 108 1.76 -20.08 -6.25
C PHE A 108 0.60 -19.08 -6.06
N GLU A 109 -0.62 -19.57 -5.87
CA GLU A 109 -1.82 -18.73 -5.70
C GLU A 109 -1.68 -17.79 -4.49
N ARG A 110 -1.15 -18.28 -3.37
CA ARG A 110 -0.89 -17.45 -2.19
C ARG A 110 0.14 -16.35 -2.48
N ALA A 111 1.20 -16.66 -3.22
CA ALA A 111 2.20 -15.70 -3.61
C ALA A 111 1.64 -14.62 -4.56
N VAL A 112 0.80 -15.01 -5.53
CA VAL A 112 0.12 -14.10 -6.44
C VAL A 112 -0.83 -13.18 -5.69
N LEU A 113 -1.68 -13.71 -4.81
CA LEU A 113 -2.58 -12.93 -3.96
C LEU A 113 -1.81 -11.92 -3.09
N SER A 114 -0.75 -12.39 -2.42
CA SER A 114 0.06 -11.51 -1.56
C SER A 114 0.75 -10.40 -2.36
N ALA A 115 1.24 -10.69 -3.58
CA ALA A 115 1.88 -9.69 -4.42
C ALA A 115 0.87 -8.71 -5.02
N HIS A 116 -0.31 -9.21 -5.42
CA HIS A 116 -1.44 -8.42 -5.89
C HIS A 116 -1.83 -7.36 -4.87
N ASP A 117 -2.22 -7.80 -3.66
CA ASP A 117 -2.76 -6.91 -2.64
C ASP A 117 -1.72 -5.87 -2.21
N ARG A 118 -0.45 -6.29 -2.07
CA ARG A 118 0.65 -5.37 -1.73
C ARG A 118 0.84 -4.30 -2.81
N ALA A 119 1.04 -4.71 -4.06
CA ALA A 119 1.38 -3.79 -5.15
C ALA A 119 0.19 -2.86 -5.46
N PHE A 120 -1.02 -3.38 -5.48
CA PHE A 120 -2.23 -2.59 -5.66
C PHE A 120 -2.40 -1.54 -4.56
N GLU A 121 -2.25 -1.95 -3.30
CA GLU A 121 -2.40 -1.08 -2.14
C GLU A 121 -1.32 0.02 -2.10
N GLU A 122 -0.09 -0.30 -2.52
CA GLU A 122 0.99 0.68 -2.63
C GLU A 122 0.66 1.75 -3.68
N GLN A 123 0.27 1.35 -4.90
CA GLN A 123 -0.06 2.31 -5.97
C GLN A 123 -1.29 3.15 -5.65
N ARG A 124 -2.24 2.60 -4.89
CA ARG A 124 -3.41 3.34 -4.38
C ARG A 124 -3.00 4.41 -3.35
N TYR A 125 -2.06 4.09 -2.48
CA TYR A 125 -1.65 4.94 -1.36
C TYR A 125 -0.76 6.12 -1.79
N LEU A 126 0.19 5.90 -2.70
CA LEU A 126 1.23 6.88 -3.02
C LEU A 126 0.71 8.26 -3.50
N PRO A 127 -0.33 8.36 -4.36
CA PRO A 127 -0.88 9.66 -4.76
C PRO A 127 -1.50 10.42 -3.58
N ARG A 128 -2.23 9.71 -2.70
CA ARG A 128 -2.84 10.31 -1.50
C ARG A 128 -1.76 10.86 -0.57
N LEU A 129 -0.67 10.11 -0.39
CA LEU A 129 0.47 10.58 0.39
C LEU A 129 1.07 11.85 -0.20
N TRP A 130 1.28 11.86 -1.51
CA TRP A 130 1.83 13.02 -2.19
C TRP A 130 0.97 14.27 -1.96
N ASP A 131 -0.33 14.17 -2.23
CA ASP A 131 -1.28 15.27 -2.09
C ASP A 131 -1.36 15.78 -0.65
N SER A 132 -1.42 14.88 0.34
CA SER A 132 -1.45 15.24 1.75
C SER A 132 -0.15 15.94 2.19
N VAL A 133 1.03 15.45 1.77
CA VAL A 133 2.32 16.09 2.08
C VAL A 133 2.45 17.46 1.39
N GLU A 134 1.96 17.59 0.15
CA GLU A 134 1.96 18.85 -0.60
C GLU A 134 1.06 19.91 0.08
N SER A 135 -0.10 19.49 0.60
CA SER A 135 -1.05 20.38 1.30
C SER A 135 -0.49 21.04 2.58
N LEU A 136 0.60 20.49 3.14
CA LEU A 136 1.26 21.06 4.32
C LEU A 136 2.09 22.33 3.99
N GLY A 137 2.33 22.62 2.71
CA GLY A 137 3.21 23.72 2.31
C GLY A 137 4.69 23.49 2.62
N LEU A 138 5.11 22.24 2.87
CA LEU A 138 6.51 21.88 3.02
C LEU A 138 7.25 22.05 1.68
N THR A 139 8.48 22.55 1.71
CA THR A 139 9.26 22.79 0.49
C THR A 139 10.60 22.07 0.52
N GLY A 140 11.18 21.85 -0.66
CA GLY A 140 12.53 21.35 -0.84
C GLY A 140 12.82 20.02 -0.13
N LYS A 141 13.87 20.02 0.70
CA LYS A 141 14.35 18.80 1.38
C LYS A 141 13.41 18.34 2.50
N ALA A 142 12.73 19.26 3.18
CA ALA A 142 11.79 18.91 4.25
C ALA A 142 10.65 18.06 3.69
N ARG A 143 10.01 18.52 2.61
CA ARG A 143 8.95 17.78 1.91
C ARG A 143 9.36 16.36 1.54
N LYS A 144 10.54 16.20 0.92
CA LYS A 144 11.06 14.90 0.52
C LYS A 144 11.30 13.99 1.73
N LYS A 145 11.95 14.48 2.79
CA LYS A 145 12.19 13.70 4.01
C LYS A 145 10.88 13.24 4.66
N SER A 146 9.88 14.12 4.72
CA SER A 146 8.56 13.78 5.27
C SER A 146 7.86 12.73 4.43
N TYR A 147 7.86 12.87 3.10
CA TYR A 147 7.32 11.86 2.19
C TYR A 147 7.99 10.49 2.41
N ASP A 148 9.32 10.43 2.30
CA ASP A 148 10.11 9.20 2.41
C ASP A 148 9.90 8.54 3.80
N ALA A 149 9.83 9.34 4.87
CA ALA A 149 9.65 8.83 6.22
C ALA A 149 8.24 8.27 6.48
N VAL A 150 7.20 8.93 5.98
CA VAL A 150 5.80 8.51 6.15
C VAL A 150 5.52 7.25 5.34
N GLU A 151 6.05 7.18 4.11
CA GLU A 151 5.97 6.00 3.25
C GLU A 151 6.63 4.77 3.91
N GLU A 152 7.87 4.93 4.37
CA GLU A 152 8.61 3.86 5.05
C GLU A 152 7.91 3.43 6.35
N GLY A 153 7.41 4.40 7.13
CA GLY A 153 6.64 4.13 8.34
C GLY A 153 5.44 3.23 8.06
N ARG A 154 4.73 3.50 6.96
CA ARG A 154 3.58 2.69 6.53
C ARG A 154 4.01 1.29 6.12
N LYS A 155 5.04 1.20 5.27
CA LYS A 155 5.60 -0.09 4.78
C LYS A 155 5.99 -1.01 5.93
N VAL A 156 6.58 -0.47 6.99
CA VAL A 156 6.91 -1.26 8.19
C VAL A 156 5.65 -1.59 8.99
N ALA A 157 4.72 -0.66 9.19
CA ALA A 157 3.52 -0.88 9.98
C ALA A 157 2.60 -1.99 9.41
N VAL A 158 2.48 -2.09 8.08
CA VAL A 158 1.68 -3.13 7.40
C VAL A 158 2.15 -4.56 7.72
N LYS A 159 3.44 -4.75 8.03
CA LYS A 159 3.99 -6.09 8.36
C LYS A 159 3.46 -6.67 9.68
N TYR A 160 2.77 -5.86 10.48
CA TYR A 160 2.29 -6.23 11.80
C TYR A 160 0.75 -6.27 11.91
N LEU A 161 0.05 -6.23 10.79
CA LEU A 161 -1.39 -6.50 10.73
C LEU A 161 -1.67 -7.95 11.20
N GLY A 162 -2.85 -8.21 11.78
CA GLY A 162 -3.21 -9.53 12.31
C GLY A 162 -2.70 -9.83 13.73
N GLN A 163 -1.92 -8.95 14.36
CA GLN A 163 -1.20 -9.26 15.60
C GLN A 163 -1.81 -8.63 16.87
N SER A 164 -2.88 -7.84 16.76
CA SER A 164 -3.40 -7.07 17.89
C SER A 164 -4.92 -7.05 17.89
N PRO A 165 -5.61 -7.02 19.05
CA PRO A 165 -7.07 -6.93 19.09
C PRO A 165 -7.59 -5.56 18.64
N ASN A 166 -6.77 -4.50 18.73
CA ASN A 166 -7.09 -3.13 18.30
C ASN A 166 -6.24 -2.75 17.08
N GLU A 167 -6.37 -3.49 15.99
CA GLU A 167 -5.44 -3.42 14.85
C GLU A 167 -5.32 -2.02 14.25
N VAL A 168 -6.42 -1.30 14.08
CA VAL A 168 -6.40 0.06 13.51
C VAL A 168 -5.57 1.02 14.38
N LYS A 169 -5.76 0.98 15.70
CA LYS A 169 -4.98 1.79 16.65
C LYS A 169 -3.52 1.37 16.67
N ALA A 170 -3.26 0.06 16.74
CA ALA A 170 -1.90 -0.49 16.76
C ALA A 170 -1.12 -0.16 15.49
N PHE A 171 -1.78 -0.22 14.33
CA PHE A 171 -1.23 0.18 13.05
C PHE A 171 -0.88 1.68 13.04
N LEU A 172 -1.82 2.55 13.42
CA LEU A 172 -1.61 3.99 13.41
C LEU A 172 -0.49 4.42 14.38
N SER A 173 -0.47 3.88 15.61
CA SER A 173 0.60 4.15 16.57
C SER A 173 1.97 3.74 16.03
N ARG A 174 2.06 2.58 15.38
CA ARG A 174 3.32 2.10 14.80
C ARG A 174 3.74 2.93 13.59
N TRP A 175 2.80 3.25 12.72
CA TRP A 175 3.05 4.06 11.54
C TRP A 175 3.57 5.44 11.92
N THR A 176 2.91 6.11 12.87
CA THR A 176 3.33 7.42 13.39
C THR A 176 4.70 7.34 14.08
N ASP A 177 4.90 6.39 14.99
CA ASP A 177 6.17 6.19 15.70
C ASP A 177 7.36 6.01 14.74
N ILE A 178 7.26 5.08 13.78
CA ILE A 178 8.33 4.80 12.82
C ILE A 178 8.57 6.00 11.90
N THR A 179 7.52 6.73 11.51
CA THR A 179 7.65 7.95 10.71
C THR A 179 8.50 8.98 11.44
N VAL A 180 8.19 9.28 12.71
CA VAL A 180 8.93 10.28 13.49
C VAL A 180 10.34 9.79 13.82
N ALA A 181 10.52 8.50 14.11
CA ALA A 181 11.85 7.89 14.29
C ALA A 181 12.73 8.05 13.03
N ASN A 182 12.17 7.81 11.84
CA ASN A 182 12.86 7.99 10.57
C ASN A 182 13.18 9.47 10.29
N LEU A 183 12.26 10.38 10.60
CA LEU A 183 12.52 11.81 10.52
C LEU A 183 13.68 12.20 11.42
N SER A 184 13.61 11.84 12.71
CA SER A 184 14.67 12.11 13.70
C SER A 184 16.03 11.58 13.21
N LYS A 185 16.08 10.36 12.67
CA LYS A 185 17.31 9.80 12.06
C LYS A 185 17.83 10.64 10.89
N THR A 186 16.96 11.11 10.00
CA THR A 186 17.34 11.88 8.80
C THR A 186 17.60 13.37 9.08
N THR A 187 17.21 13.87 10.25
CA THR A 187 17.43 15.25 10.71
C THR A 187 18.37 15.35 11.91
N GLN A 188 19.11 14.27 12.22
CA GLN A 188 20.13 14.26 13.27
C GLN A 188 19.56 14.50 14.69
N GLY A 189 18.39 13.94 14.97
CA GLY A 189 17.73 14.02 16.28
C GLY A 189 16.66 15.10 16.39
N ASP A 190 16.44 15.89 15.34
CA ASP A 190 15.50 17.02 15.34
C ASP A 190 14.41 16.84 14.28
N PRO A 191 13.39 15.98 14.50
CA PRO A 191 12.33 15.74 13.51
C PRO A 191 11.50 17.01 13.23
N GLU A 192 11.42 17.97 14.17
CA GLU A 192 10.68 19.23 13.98
C GLU A 192 11.23 20.08 12.84
N SER A 193 12.55 20.04 12.59
CA SER A 193 13.16 20.74 11.47
C SER A 193 12.65 20.30 10.08
N ALA A 194 12.14 19.06 9.95
CA ALA A 194 11.57 18.56 8.70
C ALA A 194 10.04 18.62 8.70
N MET A 195 9.41 18.31 9.84
CA MET A 195 7.97 18.33 9.99
C MET A 195 7.63 18.70 11.43
N PRO A 196 7.10 19.90 11.70
CA PRO A 196 6.62 20.26 13.04
C PRO A 196 5.50 19.31 13.50
N GLU A 197 5.39 19.06 14.80
CA GLU A 197 4.39 18.15 15.38
C GLU A 197 2.96 18.47 14.90
N ILE A 198 2.58 19.75 14.94
CA ILE A 198 1.25 20.19 14.48
C ILE A 198 1.01 19.90 12.99
N ALA A 199 2.05 19.95 12.15
CA ALA A 199 1.96 19.58 10.74
C ALA A 199 1.83 18.07 10.58
N ALA A 200 2.50 17.27 11.42
CA ALA A 200 2.35 15.82 11.45
C ALA A 200 0.93 15.40 11.85
N VAL A 201 0.32 16.04 12.87
CA VAL A 201 -1.08 15.80 13.24
C VAL A 201 -2.01 16.04 12.06
N ARG A 202 -1.87 17.20 11.40
CA ARG A 202 -2.65 17.54 10.20
C ARG A 202 -2.44 16.55 9.05
N LEU A 203 -1.21 16.09 8.85
CA LEU A 203 -0.87 15.11 7.83
C LEU A 203 -1.60 13.79 8.06
N PHE A 204 -1.52 13.23 9.27
CA PHE A 204 -2.14 11.93 9.56
C PHE A 204 -3.66 11.97 9.54
N HIS A 205 -4.29 13.07 9.98
CA HIS A 205 -5.73 13.28 9.78
C HIS A 205 -6.08 13.32 8.29
N SER A 206 -5.37 14.13 7.49
CA SER A 206 -5.59 14.22 6.04
C SER A 206 -5.43 12.87 5.33
N LEU A 207 -4.43 12.08 5.73
CA LEU A 207 -4.21 10.74 5.16
C LEU A 207 -5.36 9.80 5.49
N ILE A 208 -5.86 9.81 6.73
CA ILE A 208 -6.99 8.99 7.14
C ILE A 208 -8.26 9.38 6.38
N GLU A 209 -8.54 10.68 6.27
CA GLU A 209 -9.68 11.23 5.51
C GLU A 209 -9.58 10.92 4.02
N ALA A 210 -8.36 10.77 3.48
CA ALA A 210 -8.11 10.36 2.11
C ALA A 210 -8.12 8.83 1.91
N ASP A 211 -8.62 8.03 2.86
CA ASP A 211 -8.62 6.56 2.82
C ASP A 211 -7.22 5.93 2.71
N ALA A 212 -6.16 6.53 3.28
CA ALA A 212 -4.79 6.01 3.19
C ALA A 212 -4.52 4.75 4.05
N LEU A 213 -5.48 4.35 4.89
CA LEU A 213 -5.41 3.12 5.67
C LEU A 213 -5.47 1.87 4.78
N PRO A 214 -4.78 0.78 5.15
CA PRO A 214 -4.88 -0.51 4.48
C PRO A 214 -6.34 -0.95 4.25
N ILE A 215 -6.70 -1.34 3.02
CA ILE A 215 -8.05 -1.84 2.69
C ILE A 215 -8.45 -3.01 3.60
N ALA A 216 -7.53 -3.92 3.88
CA ALA A 216 -7.78 -5.06 4.77
C ALA A 216 -8.24 -4.60 6.17
N LEU A 217 -7.66 -3.51 6.70
CA LEU A 217 -8.04 -2.96 7.99
C LEU A 217 -9.43 -2.32 7.97
N THR A 218 -9.71 -1.49 6.97
CA THR A 218 -10.99 -0.78 6.89
C THR A 218 -12.13 -1.71 6.50
N SER A 219 -11.86 -2.77 5.73
CA SER A 219 -12.83 -3.81 5.40
C SER A 219 -13.24 -4.62 6.63
N GLN A 220 -12.28 -4.94 7.51
CA GLN A 220 -12.54 -5.75 8.71
C GLN A 220 -13.12 -4.94 9.87
N HIS A 221 -12.61 -3.73 10.12
CA HIS A 221 -12.94 -2.93 11.31
C HIS A 221 -13.83 -1.71 11.02
N GLY A 222 -14.10 -1.42 9.75
CA GLY A 222 -14.77 -0.20 9.31
C GLY A 222 -13.81 1.00 9.22
N PRO A 223 -14.29 2.13 8.67
CA PRO A 223 -13.53 3.38 8.66
C PRO A 223 -13.38 3.94 10.08
N PRO A 224 -12.26 4.59 10.42
CA PRO A 224 -12.12 5.28 11.70
C PRO A 224 -13.09 6.48 11.78
N PRO A 225 -13.46 6.92 12.99
CA PRO A 225 -14.28 8.12 13.18
C PRO A 225 -13.64 9.37 12.56
N GLU A 226 -14.46 10.32 12.11
CA GLU A 226 -13.98 11.63 11.70
C GLU A 226 -13.22 12.33 12.86
N ARG A 227 -12.14 13.04 12.52
CA ARG A 227 -11.30 13.77 13.49
C ARG A 227 -10.88 12.92 14.69
N TRP A 228 -10.50 11.68 14.44
CA TRP A 228 -10.22 10.70 15.48
C TRP A 228 -9.15 11.19 16.47
N PRO A 229 -9.49 11.48 17.76
CA PRO A 229 -8.53 12.09 18.71
C PRO A 229 -7.31 11.22 19.01
N PHE A 230 -7.39 9.94 18.67
CA PHE A 230 -6.28 9.00 18.81
C PHE A 230 -5.10 9.35 17.88
N VAL A 231 -5.35 10.04 16.76
CA VAL A 231 -4.29 10.53 15.85
C VAL A 231 -3.39 11.51 16.60
N ASP A 232 -3.97 12.52 17.25
CA ASP A 232 -3.25 13.51 18.04
C ASP A 232 -2.43 12.85 19.15
N PHE A 233 -3.03 11.89 19.85
CA PHE A 233 -2.36 11.12 20.89
C PHE A 233 -1.15 10.35 20.35
N ALA A 234 -1.32 9.64 19.22
CA ALA A 234 -0.26 8.84 18.61
C ALA A 234 0.91 9.70 18.14
N VAL A 235 0.62 10.84 17.48
CA VAL A 235 1.65 11.78 17.02
C VAL A 235 2.39 12.41 18.19
N ARG A 236 1.68 12.93 19.20
CA ARG A 236 2.31 13.48 20.42
C ARG A 236 3.24 12.48 21.10
N THR A 237 2.78 11.24 21.23
CA THR A 237 3.56 10.16 21.85
C THR A 237 4.83 9.88 21.05
N ALA A 238 4.74 9.85 19.71
CA ALA A 238 5.90 9.66 18.84
C ALA A 238 6.90 10.83 18.92
N TYR A 239 6.44 12.08 18.89
CA TYR A 239 7.32 13.25 19.05
C TYR A 239 7.98 13.28 20.43
N ALA A 240 7.24 13.00 21.51
CA ALA A 240 7.83 12.91 22.85
C ALA A 240 8.91 11.81 22.96
N ALA A 241 8.79 10.71 22.20
CA ALA A 241 9.78 9.64 22.19
C ALA A 241 11.04 9.95 21.37
N HIS A 242 10.92 10.77 20.32
CA HIS A 242 11.98 10.95 19.30
C HIS A 242 12.51 12.39 19.14
N CYS A 243 11.82 13.39 19.67
CA CYS A 243 12.38 14.71 19.95
C CYS A 243 13.14 14.58 21.26
N GLY A 244 14.46 14.40 21.19
CA GLY A 244 15.27 14.35 22.39
C GLY A 244 14.97 15.56 23.26
N GLU A 245 14.78 15.36 24.56
CA GLU A 245 15.06 16.44 25.50
C GLU A 245 16.47 16.91 25.13
N ALA A 246 16.63 18.18 24.76
CA ALA A 246 17.94 18.79 24.49
C ALA A 246 18.87 18.79 25.74
N GLY A 247 18.61 17.91 26.71
CA GLY A 247 19.43 17.58 27.86
C GLY A 247 20.65 16.75 27.46
N GLY A 248 21.62 17.41 26.84
CA GLY A 248 22.99 17.35 27.33
C GLY A 248 23.70 16.00 27.34
N THR A 249 23.47 15.13 26.36
CA THR A 249 24.57 14.21 26.03
C THR A 249 25.61 15.03 25.29
N GLU A 250 26.63 15.48 26.03
CA GLU A 250 27.89 15.94 25.47
C GLU A 250 28.30 14.91 24.41
N PHE A 251 28.03 15.21 23.15
CA PHE A 251 28.64 14.52 22.04
C PHE A 251 30.12 14.84 22.19
N ARG A 252 30.81 13.97 22.93
CA ARG A 252 32.25 13.92 23.02
C ARG A 252 32.70 13.73 21.58
N ASP A 253 33.02 14.86 20.98
CA ASP A 253 33.68 15.03 19.70
C ASP A 253 34.99 14.25 19.81
N LYS A 254 34.93 12.93 19.55
CA LYS A 254 36.11 12.07 19.55
C LYS A 254 36.92 12.51 18.35
N GLY A 255 37.93 13.32 18.67
CA GLY A 255 38.71 14.11 17.77
C GLY A 255 39.11 13.40 16.48
N LYS A 256 39.07 14.20 15.42
CA LYS A 256 39.61 13.96 14.08
C LYS A 256 41.03 13.37 14.14
N GLY A 257 41.13 12.05 14.05
CA GLY A 257 42.29 11.37 13.50
C GLY A 257 42.42 11.71 12.01
N LYS A 258 43.40 12.55 11.69
CA LYS A 258 43.70 13.09 10.36
C LYS A 258 44.28 12.00 9.45
N ALA A 259 43.45 11.12 8.88
CA ALA A 259 43.89 10.17 7.85
C ALA A 259 43.68 10.74 6.45
N ARG A 260 44.77 11.27 5.87
CA ARG A 260 44.90 11.61 4.44
C ARG A 260 44.81 10.30 3.62
N GLY A 261 43.67 10.03 3.00
CA GLY A 261 43.48 8.94 2.04
C GLY A 261 42.94 9.47 0.72
N LYS A 262 43.81 9.59 -0.28
CA LYS A 262 43.53 10.02 -1.65
C LYS A 262 43.02 8.80 -2.42
N GLY A 263 41.72 8.72 -2.73
CA GLY A 263 41.11 7.57 -3.42
C GLY A 263 40.02 7.99 -4.40
N TYR A 264 40.26 7.71 -5.68
CA TYR A 264 39.42 8.03 -6.84
C TYR A 264 38.17 7.12 -6.95
N GLY A 265 37.04 7.73 -7.32
CA GLY A 265 36.14 7.24 -8.37
C GLY A 265 35.13 6.13 -8.05
N ALA A 266 33.83 6.46 -8.12
CA ALA A 266 32.82 5.69 -8.86
C ALA A 266 31.47 6.42 -8.82
N LYS A 267 31.03 6.92 -9.98
CA LYS A 267 29.68 7.47 -10.20
C LYS A 267 28.74 6.29 -10.47
N GLY A 268 27.81 6.02 -9.56
CA GLY A 268 26.65 5.15 -9.79
C GLY A 268 25.38 5.95 -9.52
N GLY A 269 24.83 6.58 -10.56
CA GLY A 269 23.59 7.35 -10.47
C GLY A 269 22.38 6.45 -10.64
N SER A 270 21.61 6.26 -9.57
CA SER A 270 20.27 5.69 -9.63
C SER A 270 19.28 6.80 -9.99
N SER A 271 18.83 6.83 -11.24
CA SER A 271 17.82 7.76 -11.73
C SER A 271 16.42 7.30 -11.31
N PHE A 272 15.86 7.94 -10.28
CA PHE A 272 14.43 7.90 -9.98
C PHE A 272 13.70 8.75 -11.03
N ILE A 273 12.91 8.10 -11.88
CA ILE A 273 12.12 8.76 -12.92
C ILE A 273 10.90 9.41 -12.25
N ARG A 274 10.95 10.74 -12.12
CA ARG A 274 9.82 11.59 -11.76
C ARG A 274 8.79 11.55 -12.91
N PRO A 275 7.49 11.41 -12.66
CA PRO A 275 6.48 11.65 -13.69
C PRO A 275 6.52 13.14 -14.08
N GLU A 276 7.07 13.44 -15.26
CA GLU A 276 6.90 14.74 -15.90
C GLU A 276 5.44 14.88 -16.32
N GLN A 277 4.76 15.90 -15.79
CA GLN A 277 3.52 16.36 -16.39
C GLN A 277 3.85 17.16 -17.66
N PRO A 278 3.15 16.91 -18.78
CA PRO A 278 3.35 17.68 -20.00
C PRO A 278 2.90 19.13 -19.77
N VAL A 279 3.85 20.05 -19.83
CA VAL A 279 3.57 21.48 -19.99
C VAL A 279 2.97 21.64 -21.38
N LYS A 280 1.64 21.83 -21.45
CA LYS A 280 0.98 22.26 -22.67
C LYS A 280 1.36 23.72 -22.92
N GLU A 281 2.30 23.90 -23.82
CA GLU A 281 2.58 25.18 -24.47
C GLU A 281 1.39 25.50 -25.39
N GLU A 282 0.48 26.34 -24.91
CA GLU A 282 -0.66 26.84 -25.68
C GLU A 282 -0.15 27.77 -26.78
N ALA A 283 -0.06 27.25 -28.01
CA ALA A 283 0.03 28.06 -29.20
C ALA A 283 -1.35 28.67 -29.50
N GLU A 284 -1.49 29.98 -29.28
CA GLU A 284 -2.63 30.78 -29.71
C GLU A 284 -2.78 30.72 -31.24
N ALA A 285 -3.74 29.93 -31.71
CA ALA A 285 -4.25 30.03 -33.07
C ALA A 285 -5.45 30.98 -33.08
N VAL A 286 -5.24 32.15 -33.68
CA VAL A 286 -6.27 33.16 -33.98
C VAL A 286 -7.33 32.56 -34.91
N ILE A 287 -8.55 32.37 -34.39
CA ILE A 287 -9.74 32.04 -35.19
C ILE A 287 -10.55 33.33 -35.39
N PRO A 288 -10.73 33.85 -36.62
CA PRO A 288 -11.59 35.00 -36.86
C PRO A 288 -13.05 34.57 -37.03
N GLY A 289 -13.94 35.22 -36.29
CA GLY A 289 -15.33 35.43 -36.70
C GLY A 289 -16.36 34.44 -36.15
N TRP A 290 -16.73 34.61 -34.89
CA TRP A 290 -18.02 34.12 -34.38
C TRP A 290 -18.79 35.28 -33.74
N HIS A 291 -20.01 35.47 -34.23
CA HIS A 291 -20.93 36.55 -33.88
C HIS A 291 -21.33 36.53 -32.40
N ALA A 292 -21.22 37.70 -31.75
CA ALA A 292 -21.78 37.96 -30.44
C ALA A 292 -23.30 37.74 -30.43
N LYS A 293 -23.76 36.80 -29.59
CA LYS A 293 -25.13 36.78 -29.08
C LYS A 293 -25.08 37.02 -27.59
N GLU A 294 -25.98 37.89 -27.17
CA GLU A 294 -26.11 38.54 -25.88
C GLU A 294 -26.16 37.57 -24.70
N GLU A 295 -25.44 37.91 -23.63
CA GLU A 295 -25.47 37.23 -22.33
C GLU A 295 -26.78 37.53 -21.59
N PRO A 296 -27.48 36.51 -21.04
CA PRO A 296 -28.55 36.74 -20.07
C PRO A 296 -27.95 36.98 -18.68
N SER A 297 -28.24 38.16 -18.11
CA SER A 297 -27.91 38.52 -16.74
C SER A 297 -28.70 37.66 -15.73
N TRP A 298 -28.02 36.75 -15.04
CA TRP A 298 -28.55 36.08 -13.86
C TRP A 298 -28.05 36.78 -12.59
N GLN A 299 -28.73 37.86 -12.19
CA GLN A 299 -28.71 38.32 -10.81
C GLN A 299 -29.69 37.44 -10.00
N ALA A 300 -29.17 36.38 -9.38
CA ALA A 300 -29.91 35.61 -8.39
C ALA A 300 -29.51 36.08 -6.98
N LYS A 301 -30.53 36.54 -6.26
CA LYS A 301 -30.54 36.97 -4.86
C LYS A 301 -29.95 35.87 -3.96
N ARG A 302 -28.98 36.21 -3.12
CA ARG A 302 -28.61 35.39 -1.96
C ARG A 302 -29.60 35.68 -0.85
N GLU A 303 -30.42 34.70 -0.50
CA GLU A 303 -31.19 34.68 0.75
C GLU A 303 -30.25 34.46 1.95
N PRO A 304 -30.57 34.99 3.14
CA PRO A 304 -29.79 34.75 4.34
C PRO A 304 -29.99 33.31 4.80
N GLN A 305 -28.88 32.62 5.04
CA GLN A 305 -28.88 31.26 5.57
C GLN A 305 -29.00 31.36 7.10
N ASP A 306 -30.12 30.88 7.64
CA ASP A 306 -30.40 30.86 9.08
C ASP A 306 -29.38 30.01 9.85
N ASP A 307 -28.91 30.58 10.95
CA ASP A 307 -28.02 29.98 11.94
C ASP A 307 -28.69 28.77 12.60
N PHE A 308 -28.32 27.56 12.16
CA PHE A 308 -28.64 26.33 12.87
C PHE A 308 -27.71 26.19 14.08
N TYR A 309 -28.22 26.60 15.25
CA TYR A 309 -27.69 26.19 16.55
C TYR A 309 -27.87 24.68 16.73
N PHE A 310 -26.78 23.93 16.77
CA PHE A 310 -26.76 22.59 17.35
C PHE A 310 -26.49 22.75 18.85
N GLU A 311 -27.52 22.52 19.67
CA GLU A 311 -27.37 22.40 21.11
C GLU A 311 -26.63 21.10 21.43
N ASP A 312 -25.48 21.26 22.09
CA ASP A 312 -24.72 20.23 22.78
C ASP A 312 -25.54 19.69 23.96
N ASP A 313 -26.02 18.45 23.88
CA ASP A 313 -26.44 17.69 25.05
C ASP A 313 -26.29 16.17 24.82
N PHE A 314 -25.08 15.65 25.01
CA PHE A 314 -24.88 14.22 25.28
C PHE A 314 -23.98 14.04 26.51
N TYR A 315 -24.63 14.11 27.67
CA TYR A 315 -24.08 13.76 28.98
C TYR A 315 -24.10 12.22 29.11
N PHE A 316 -22.98 11.54 28.88
CA PHE A 316 -22.83 10.13 29.28
C PHE A 316 -22.38 10.04 30.74
N ASP A 317 -23.36 9.92 31.64
CA ASP A 317 -23.18 9.47 33.02
C ASP A 317 -22.84 7.97 33.01
N THR A 318 -21.59 7.62 33.29
CA THR A 318 -21.17 6.23 33.52
C THR A 318 -20.62 6.09 34.94
N LYS A 319 -21.53 5.84 35.89
CA LYS A 319 -21.16 5.24 37.18
C LYS A 319 -20.83 3.76 36.99
N PRO A 320 -19.71 3.26 37.53
CA PRO A 320 -19.45 1.83 37.56
C PRO A 320 -20.32 1.17 38.64
N LYS A 321 -21.08 0.13 38.27
CA LYS A 321 -21.66 -0.80 39.24
C LYS A 321 -20.59 -1.81 39.65
N GLU A 322 -20.08 -1.65 40.87
CA GLU A 322 -19.44 -2.72 41.60
C GLU A 322 -20.41 -3.91 41.70
N LYS A 323 -19.97 -5.08 41.23
CA LYS A 323 -20.56 -6.35 41.62
C LYS A 323 -19.46 -7.20 42.24
N GLU A 324 -19.67 -7.46 43.52
CA GLU A 324 -18.97 -8.42 44.36
C GLU A 324 -18.90 -9.79 43.66
N LEU A 325 -17.68 -10.29 43.45
CA LEU A 325 -17.43 -11.68 43.11
C LEU A 325 -17.08 -12.40 44.41
N ASN A 326 -18.08 -13.10 44.95
CA ASN A 326 -17.89 -14.07 46.02
C ASN A 326 -17.12 -15.28 45.49
N ALA A 327 -16.09 -15.65 46.24
CA ALA A 327 -15.31 -16.85 46.09
C ALA A 327 -16.16 -18.09 46.41
N THR A 328 -16.23 -19.03 45.47
CA THR A 328 -16.53 -20.42 45.80
C THR A 328 -15.48 -21.31 45.18
N GLN A 329 -14.74 -21.92 46.09
CA GLN A 329 -13.66 -22.86 45.94
C GLN A 329 -14.27 -24.26 45.76
N GLU A 330 -14.15 -24.86 44.57
CA GLU A 330 -14.33 -26.31 44.41
C GLU A 330 -13.20 -26.90 43.57
N SER A 331 -12.39 -27.68 44.26
CA SER A 331 -11.35 -28.56 43.75
C SER A 331 -11.98 -29.75 43.02
N GLY A 332 -11.81 -29.81 41.69
CA GLY A 332 -12.13 -30.96 40.86
C GLY A 332 -10.87 -31.52 40.21
N VAL A 333 -10.36 -32.62 40.75
CA VAL A 333 -9.27 -33.44 40.21
C VAL A 333 -9.70 -34.00 38.85
N PHE A 334 -8.97 -33.67 37.78
CA PHE A 334 -9.13 -34.31 36.47
C PHE A 334 -7.80 -34.96 36.06
N GLU A 335 -7.60 -36.19 36.54
CA GLU A 335 -6.71 -37.15 35.89
C GLU A 335 -7.47 -37.79 34.73
N SER A 336 -6.99 -37.65 33.50
CA SER A 336 -7.22 -38.67 32.47
C SER A 336 -6.09 -38.70 31.45
N GLY A 337 -5.44 -39.86 31.41
CA GLY A 337 -4.24 -40.19 30.66
C GLY A 337 -4.33 -39.96 29.15
N PHE A 338 -3.27 -39.33 28.63
CA PHE A 338 -2.93 -39.36 27.22
C PHE A 338 -2.08 -40.62 26.95
N LYS A 339 -2.73 -41.72 26.57
CA LYS A 339 -2.04 -42.93 26.08
C LYS A 339 -1.48 -42.65 24.68
N ARG A 340 -0.16 -42.78 24.55
CA ARG A 340 0.55 -42.92 23.28
C ARG A 340 0.09 -44.22 22.60
N ALA A 341 -0.47 -44.11 21.40
CA ALA A 341 -0.54 -45.22 20.46
C ALA A 341 0.58 -45.06 19.42
N ARG A 342 1.59 -45.94 19.54
CA ARG A 342 2.45 -46.38 18.45
C ARG A 342 1.66 -47.37 17.60
N ALA A 343 1.69 -47.18 16.28
CA ALA A 343 1.42 -48.19 15.26
C ALA A 343 1.92 -47.59 13.94
N ASP A 344 2.43 -48.31 12.96
CA ASP A 344 3.16 -49.56 12.91
C ASP A 344 3.88 -49.44 11.56
N ASP A 345 5.17 -49.75 11.53
CA ASP A 345 5.98 -49.72 10.31
C ASP A 345 5.56 -50.88 9.39
N GLY A 346 4.67 -50.56 8.46
CA GLY A 346 4.24 -51.43 7.36
C GLY A 346 5.22 -51.34 6.19
N HIS A 347 6.19 -52.25 6.22
CA HIS A 347 7.11 -52.61 5.17
C HIS A 347 6.35 -53.13 3.93
N ASP A 348 6.33 -52.40 2.82
CA ASP A 348 5.93 -52.96 1.52
C ASP A 348 6.91 -52.60 0.40
N SER A 349 7.60 -53.66 -0.02
CA SER A 349 8.56 -53.75 -1.10
C SER A 349 7.81 -53.86 -2.41
N TRP A 350 8.01 -52.90 -3.33
CA TRP A 350 7.74 -53.08 -4.75
C TRP A 350 9.01 -52.80 -5.55
N GLU A 351 9.86 -53.82 -5.62
CA GLU A 351 10.82 -53.99 -6.71
C GLU A 351 10.11 -54.47 -7.99
N SER A 352 10.72 -54.12 -9.11
CA SER A 352 10.61 -54.74 -10.44
C SER A 352 9.43 -54.37 -11.33
N LYS A 353 9.70 -53.47 -12.30
CA LYS A 353 9.97 -53.90 -13.70
C LYS A 353 10.46 -52.73 -14.55
N ARG A 354 11.76 -52.75 -14.86
CA ARG A 354 12.36 -52.02 -15.98
C ARG A 354 12.47 -52.97 -17.18
N HIS A 355 12.22 -52.39 -18.36
CA HIS A 355 12.79 -52.71 -19.67
C HIS A 355 12.68 -54.13 -20.22
N ALA A 356 11.87 -54.27 -21.26
CA ALA A 356 12.19 -55.08 -22.43
C ALA A 356 11.41 -54.54 -23.65
N ASP A 357 11.99 -53.57 -24.36
CA ASP A 357 11.64 -53.25 -25.75
C ASP A 357 12.76 -53.80 -26.62
N ASP A 358 12.50 -54.90 -27.31
CA ASP A 358 13.33 -55.39 -28.41
C ASP A 358 12.47 -56.25 -29.35
N TRP A 359 11.82 -55.63 -30.34
CA TRP A 359 11.35 -56.33 -31.55
C TRP A 359 11.54 -55.44 -32.78
N ARG A 360 12.29 -56.01 -33.72
CA ARG A 360 12.51 -55.56 -35.11
C ARG A 360 11.26 -55.64 -35.96
#